data_AF-L9ZAV4-F1
#
_entry.id   AF-L9ZAV4-F1
#
_cell.length_a   1.000
_cell.length_b   1.000
_cell.length_c   1.000
_cell.angle_alpha   90.00
_cell.angle_beta   90.00
_cell.angle_gamma   90.00
#
_symmetry.space_group_name_H-M   'P 1'
#
loop_
_entity.id
_entity.type
_entity.pdbx_description
1 polymer ?
#
loop_
_entity_poly.entity_id
_entity_poly.type
_entity_poly.pdbx_seq_one_letter_code
_entity_poly.pdbx_strand_id
1 'polypeptide(L)'
;MTEEHTNVDIPEGFIDNDYENPDLDRFLQEFQEREPQVAVIGDAYTREEAEKYQETIDDLAEEYPYRRFVVAPKCGEAFEALNPDTTTLGYANGKSEVQAEDLGPVKFRGWDVHILGGNPRDAYDAIQDLTQPTLDDREPANVVGYDWNGPLRMAYWEYWTPDGWKDNAEMTPRETARRSYEEIKDFLKEKGVWPEIEPVELYGEPVEEPDEFIWMDRGGDPISTQEELEEAYIGEYEERGKVAFQSEVEKKFTEYREGWRPV
;
A
#
# COMPACT_ATOMS: atom_id res chain seq x y z
N MET A 1 8.50 7.04 -11.57
CA MET A 1 9.00 7.56 -10.28
C MET A 1 9.84 8.79 -10.55
N THR A 2 9.48 9.91 -9.92
CA THR A 2 10.19 11.19 -10.01
C THR A 2 11.53 11.11 -9.27
N GLU A 3 12.54 11.83 -9.76
CA GLU A 3 13.96 11.86 -9.38
C GLU A 3 14.28 12.16 -7.89
N GLU A 4 13.31 12.08 -6.97
CA GLU A 4 13.45 12.54 -5.57
C GLU A 4 13.93 11.46 -4.60
N HIS A 5 13.84 10.16 -4.92
CA HIS A 5 14.29 9.07 -4.02
C HIS A 5 15.00 7.95 -4.81
N THR A 6 16.24 8.22 -5.22
CA THR A 6 16.99 7.32 -6.13
C THR A 6 17.48 6.02 -5.46
N ASN A 7 17.63 6.03 -4.13
CA ASN A 7 18.05 4.87 -3.33
C ASN A 7 16.90 4.37 -2.45
N VAL A 8 15.68 4.41 -2.99
CA VAL A 8 14.51 3.80 -2.36
C VAL A 8 13.88 2.85 -3.37
N ASP A 9 13.87 1.56 -3.03
CA ASP A 9 13.14 0.54 -3.77
C ASP A 9 12.04 -0.03 -2.87
N ILE A 10 10.79 0.21 -3.24
CA ILE A 10 9.62 -0.27 -2.50
C ILE A 10 8.75 -1.09 -3.45
N PRO A 11 8.29 -2.29 -3.04
CA PRO A 11 7.39 -3.07 -3.87
C PRO A 11 6.06 -2.32 -4.04
N GLU A 12 5.61 -2.19 -5.28
CA GLU A 12 4.30 -1.61 -5.60
C GLU A 12 3.19 -2.61 -5.23
N GLY A 13 2.78 -2.60 -3.96
CA GLY A 13 1.90 -3.63 -3.41
C GLY A 13 0.41 -3.45 -3.68
N PHE A 14 -0.05 -2.25 -4.03
CA PHE A 14 -1.46 -1.89 -4.10
C PHE A 14 -1.75 -0.88 -5.22
N ILE A 15 -2.79 -1.13 -6.01
CA ILE A 15 -3.35 -0.19 -7.00
C ILE A 15 -4.87 -0.12 -6.86
N ASP A 16 -5.45 1.05 -7.16
CA ASP A 16 -6.89 1.28 -7.11
C ASP A 16 -7.39 1.96 -8.40
N ASN A 17 -8.46 1.43 -8.98
CA ASN A 17 -9.16 2.05 -10.10
C ASN A 17 -10.04 3.19 -9.58
N ASP A 18 -9.46 4.40 -9.57
CA ASP A 18 -10.06 5.64 -9.08
C ASP A 18 -11.58 5.72 -9.32
N TYR A 19 -12.34 5.59 -8.23
CA TYR A 19 -13.80 5.60 -8.26
C TYR A 19 -14.38 6.94 -8.75
N GLU A 20 -13.64 8.05 -8.66
CA GLU A 20 -14.09 9.35 -9.17
C GLU A 20 -13.97 9.45 -10.71
N ASN A 21 -13.12 8.62 -11.32
CA ASN A 21 -12.91 8.58 -12.76
C ASN A 21 -12.50 7.16 -13.24
N PRO A 22 -13.42 6.17 -13.12
CA PRO A 22 -13.09 4.77 -13.36
C PRO A 22 -12.82 4.51 -14.83
N ASP A 23 -11.68 3.91 -15.12
CA ASP A 23 -11.25 3.55 -16.48
C ASP A 23 -10.49 2.23 -16.44
N LEU A 24 -11.20 1.15 -16.78
CA LEU A 24 -10.67 -0.21 -16.69
C LEU A 24 -9.51 -0.44 -17.68
N ASP A 25 -9.56 0.15 -18.87
CA ASP A 25 -8.50 -0.04 -19.86
C ASP A 25 -7.20 0.65 -19.42
N ARG A 26 -7.31 1.85 -18.83
CA ARG A 26 -6.17 2.55 -18.20
C ARG A 26 -5.64 1.75 -17.02
N PHE A 27 -6.53 1.25 -16.15
CA PHE A 27 -6.15 0.46 -14.98
C PHE A 27 -5.39 -0.82 -15.37
N LEU A 28 -5.86 -1.54 -16.39
CA LEU A 28 -5.20 -2.78 -16.84
C LEU A 28 -3.81 -2.53 -17.42
N GLN A 29 -3.60 -1.41 -18.09
CA GLN A 29 -2.26 -1.00 -18.54
C GLN A 29 -1.34 -0.77 -17.34
N GLU A 30 -1.78 0.00 -16.35
CA GLU A 30 -0.99 0.25 -15.14
C GLU A 30 -0.73 -1.03 -14.34
N PHE A 31 -1.70 -1.94 -14.27
CA PHE A 31 -1.54 -3.24 -13.63
C PHE A 31 -0.46 -4.10 -14.30
N GLN A 32 -0.39 -4.10 -15.63
CA GLN A 32 0.66 -4.84 -16.38
C GLN A 32 2.04 -4.22 -16.19
N GLU A 33 2.13 -2.90 -16.05
CA GLU A 33 3.41 -2.22 -15.85
C GLU A 33 3.97 -2.42 -14.43
N ARG A 34 3.09 -2.42 -13.43
CA ARG A 34 3.46 -2.38 -12.00
C ARG A 34 3.35 -3.71 -11.29
N GLU A 35 2.52 -4.60 -11.82
CA GLU A 35 2.33 -5.95 -11.31
C GLU A 35 1.98 -6.06 -9.79
N PRO A 36 0.96 -5.31 -9.31
CA PRO A 36 0.71 -5.16 -7.88
C PRO A 36 0.14 -6.41 -7.22
N GLN A 37 0.38 -6.56 -5.91
CA GLN A 37 -0.14 -7.70 -5.12
C GLN A 37 -1.65 -7.59 -4.87
N VAL A 38 -2.16 -6.37 -4.70
CA VAL A 38 -3.58 -6.09 -4.48
C VAL A 38 -4.05 -5.06 -5.50
N ALA A 39 -5.19 -5.33 -6.13
CA ALA A 39 -5.72 -4.53 -7.22
C ALA A 39 -7.22 -4.31 -7.01
N VAL A 40 -7.64 -3.07 -6.75
CA VAL A 40 -9.06 -2.70 -6.67
C VAL A 40 -9.57 -2.42 -8.07
N ILE A 41 -10.39 -3.34 -8.59
CA ILE A 41 -10.90 -3.32 -9.97
C ILE A 41 -11.96 -2.22 -10.15
N GLY A 42 -12.78 -1.99 -9.12
CA GLY A 42 -13.75 -0.90 -9.09
C GLY A 42 -14.95 -1.09 -8.18
N ASP A 43 -15.85 -0.11 -8.24
CA ASP A 43 -17.11 -0.05 -7.51
C ASP A 43 -18.27 -0.58 -8.39
N ALA A 44 -18.97 -1.63 -7.95
CA ALA A 44 -20.05 -2.25 -8.70
C ALA A 44 -21.44 -1.74 -8.26
N TYR A 45 -21.95 -0.67 -8.91
CA TYR A 45 -23.27 -0.08 -8.68
C TYR A 45 -24.42 -0.89 -9.27
N THR A 46 -24.12 -1.75 -10.24
CA THR A 46 -25.10 -2.59 -10.92
C THR A 46 -24.58 -4.02 -11.08
N ARG A 47 -25.50 -4.94 -11.37
CA ARG A 47 -25.16 -6.32 -11.74
C ARG A 47 -24.26 -6.38 -12.98
N GLU A 48 -24.53 -5.55 -13.99
CA GLU A 48 -23.76 -5.54 -15.25
C GLU A 48 -22.31 -5.10 -15.02
N GLU A 49 -22.07 -4.12 -14.14
CA GLU A 49 -20.71 -3.74 -13.73
C GLU A 49 -20.02 -4.86 -12.96
N ALA A 50 -20.72 -5.52 -12.02
CA ALA A 50 -20.17 -6.65 -11.29
C ALA A 50 -19.79 -7.82 -12.21
N GLU A 51 -20.64 -8.15 -13.18
CA GLU A 51 -20.37 -9.19 -14.20
C GLU A 51 -19.16 -8.82 -15.06
N LYS A 52 -19.05 -7.55 -15.50
CA LYS A 52 -17.89 -7.05 -16.25
C LYS A 52 -16.58 -7.14 -15.45
N TYR A 53 -16.61 -6.74 -14.18
CA TYR A 53 -15.44 -6.84 -13.31
C TYR A 53 -15.07 -8.30 -13.04
N GLN A 54 -16.05 -9.18 -12.85
CA GLN A 54 -15.80 -10.61 -12.66
C GLN A 54 -15.16 -11.24 -13.91
N GLU A 55 -15.64 -10.94 -15.11
CA GLU A 55 -15.03 -11.42 -16.36
C GLU A 55 -13.56 -10.98 -16.46
N THR A 56 -13.27 -9.73 -16.07
CA THR A 56 -11.89 -9.22 -16.05
C THR A 56 -11.03 -9.94 -15.01
N ILE A 57 -11.59 -10.25 -13.84
CA ILE A 57 -10.89 -10.98 -12.78
C ILE A 57 -10.63 -12.42 -13.21
N ASP A 58 -11.56 -13.08 -13.89
CA ASP A 58 -11.40 -14.43 -14.38
C ASP A 58 -10.19 -14.51 -15.33
N ASP A 59 -10.06 -13.57 -16.27
CA ASP A 59 -8.91 -13.46 -17.17
C ASP A 59 -7.59 -13.22 -16.40
N LEU A 60 -7.60 -12.28 -15.44
CA LEU A 60 -6.40 -11.93 -14.67
C LEU A 60 -5.99 -13.03 -13.69
N ALA A 61 -6.93 -13.77 -13.10
CA ALA A 61 -6.65 -14.83 -12.14
C ALA A 61 -5.99 -16.05 -12.79
N GLU A 62 -6.23 -16.29 -14.08
CA GLU A 62 -5.52 -17.33 -14.84
C GLU A 62 -4.02 -17.02 -14.98
N GLU A 63 -3.68 -15.75 -15.24
CA GLU A 63 -2.28 -15.31 -15.42
C GLU A 63 -1.58 -15.00 -14.09
N TYR A 64 -2.33 -14.50 -13.11
CA TYR A 64 -1.83 -14.03 -11.82
C TYR A 64 -2.54 -14.67 -10.62
N PRO A 65 -2.41 -15.99 -10.43
CA PRO A 65 -3.22 -16.77 -9.47
C PRO A 65 -2.97 -16.43 -7.99
N TYR A 66 -1.92 -15.67 -7.68
CA TYR A 66 -1.57 -15.28 -6.31
C TYR A 66 -1.86 -13.80 -6.02
N ARG A 67 -2.42 -13.06 -6.98
CA ARG A 67 -2.83 -11.67 -6.79
C ARG A 67 -4.23 -11.58 -6.21
N ARG A 68 -4.49 -10.50 -5.49
CA ARG A 68 -5.80 -10.23 -4.91
C ARG A 68 -6.53 -9.17 -5.72
N PHE A 69 -7.69 -9.53 -6.25
CA PHE A 69 -8.58 -8.62 -6.96
C PHE A 69 -9.75 -8.23 -6.07
N VAL A 70 -9.94 -6.92 -5.89
CA VAL A 70 -10.96 -6.36 -5.01
C VAL A 70 -12.04 -5.71 -5.85
N VAL A 71 -13.31 -6.04 -5.61
CA VAL A 71 -14.47 -5.32 -6.15
C VAL A 71 -15.31 -4.85 -5.00
N ALA A 72 -15.64 -3.56 -4.95
CA ALA A 72 -16.51 -3.02 -3.90
C ALA A 72 -17.98 -3.09 -4.35
N PRO A 73 -18.81 -3.96 -3.75
CA PRO A 73 -20.23 -4.01 -4.11
C PRO A 73 -20.93 -2.73 -3.65
N LYS A 74 -21.78 -2.16 -4.52
CA LYS A 74 -22.65 -1.00 -4.20
C LYS A 74 -24.13 -1.32 -4.40
N CYS A 75 -24.47 -2.55 -4.76
CA CYS A 75 -25.83 -3.07 -4.81
C CYS A 75 -25.90 -4.53 -4.33
N GLY A 76 -27.12 -5.04 -4.11
CA GLY A 76 -27.31 -6.42 -3.65
C GLY A 76 -26.99 -7.44 -4.73
N GLU A 77 -27.31 -7.11 -5.98
CA GLU A 77 -27.13 -7.97 -7.15
C GLU A 77 -25.64 -8.20 -7.49
N ALA A 78 -24.75 -7.30 -7.08
CA ALA A 78 -23.31 -7.49 -7.24
C ALA A 78 -22.80 -8.74 -6.50
N PHE A 79 -23.30 -9.02 -5.30
CA PHE A 79 -22.92 -10.22 -4.53
C PHE A 79 -23.32 -11.54 -5.23
N GLU A 80 -24.34 -11.51 -6.10
CA GLU A 80 -24.77 -12.69 -6.85
C GLU A 80 -23.93 -12.92 -8.12
N ALA A 81 -23.28 -11.88 -8.61
CA ALA A 81 -22.48 -11.91 -9.85
C ALA A 81 -21.01 -12.26 -9.58
N LEU A 82 -20.48 -11.88 -8.43
CA LEU A 82 -19.07 -12.09 -8.08
C LEU A 82 -18.80 -13.54 -7.63
N ASN A 83 -17.58 -14.01 -7.88
CA ASN A 83 -17.10 -15.34 -7.51
C ASN A 83 -16.20 -15.28 -6.26
N PRO A 84 -16.56 -15.93 -5.14
CA PRO A 84 -15.76 -15.92 -3.91
C PRO A 84 -14.38 -16.59 -4.03
N ASP A 85 -14.17 -17.45 -5.04
CA ASP A 85 -12.90 -18.17 -5.20
C ASP A 85 -11.78 -17.27 -5.78
N THR A 86 -12.15 -16.20 -6.50
CA THR A 86 -11.21 -15.33 -7.21
C THR A 86 -11.30 -13.87 -6.78
N THR A 87 -12.40 -13.49 -6.14
CA THR A 87 -12.75 -12.09 -5.86
C THR A 87 -12.79 -11.84 -4.36
N THR A 88 -12.05 -10.83 -3.92
CA THR A 88 -12.18 -10.23 -2.58
C THR A 88 -13.21 -9.11 -2.61
N LEU A 89 -14.09 -9.04 -1.62
CA LEU A 89 -15.06 -7.96 -1.51
C LEU A 89 -14.43 -6.71 -0.90
N GLY A 90 -14.60 -5.58 -1.55
CA GLY A 90 -14.28 -4.26 -1.00
C GLY A 90 -15.37 -3.82 -0.03
N TYR A 91 -15.05 -3.77 1.26
CA TYR A 91 -15.92 -3.23 2.31
C TYR A 91 -15.73 -1.71 2.38
N ALA A 92 -16.62 -0.98 1.74
CA ALA A 92 -16.58 0.48 1.75
C ALA A 92 -16.84 1.02 3.18
N ASN A 93 -15.81 1.61 3.77
CA ASN A 93 -15.79 2.18 5.13
C ASN A 93 -15.25 3.63 5.16
N GLY A 94 -15.01 4.20 3.98
CA GLY A 94 -14.42 5.51 3.80
C GLY A 94 -15.36 6.51 3.12
N LYS A 95 -14.80 7.35 2.25
CA LYS A 95 -15.59 8.30 1.45
C LYS A 95 -16.25 7.52 0.31
N SER A 96 -17.53 7.19 0.47
CA SER A 96 -18.33 6.55 -0.58
C SER A 96 -19.80 6.97 -0.49
N GLU A 97 -20.50 6.97 -1.63
CA GLU A 97 -21.94 7.27 -1.69
C GLU A 97 -22.78 6.13 -1.13
N VAL A 98 -22.35 4.89 -1.33
CA VAL A 98 -22.97 3.69 -0.77
C VAL A 98 -21.94 3.00 0.13
N GLN A 99 -22.25 2.95 1.42
CA GLN A 99 -21.41 2.30 2.43
C GLN A 99 -21.73 0.81 2.52
N ALA A 100 -20.79 0.01 3.02
CA ALA A 100 -21.03 -1.42 3.21
C ALA A 100 -22.17 -1.68 4.22
N GLU A 101 -22.32 -0.80 5.22
CA GLU A 101 -23.42 -0.83 6.18
C GLU A 101 -24.80 -0.71 5.51
N ASP A 102 -24.91 0.05 4.42
CA ASP A 102 -26.17 0.25 3.68
C ASP A 102 -26.64 -1.06 3.01
N LEU A 103 -25.70 -1.92 2.63
CA LEU A 103 -25.96 -3.21 1.99
C LEU A 103 -26.22 -4.35 2.99
N GLY A 104 -25.83 -4.12 4.25
CA GLY A 104 -25.89 -5.08 5.35
C GLY A 104 -24.58 -5.88 5.50
N PRO A 105 -23.80 -5.65 6.57
CA PRO A 105 -22.50 -6.30 6.78
C PRO A 105 -22.53 -7.83 6.77
N VAL A 106 -23.70 -8.42 7.07
CA VAL A 106 -23.95 -9.86 6.92
C VAL A 106 -23.55 -10.43 5.57
N LYS A 107 -23.73 -9.67 4.48
CA LYS A 107 -23.49 -10.16 3.12
C LYS A 107 -22.01 -10.41 2.83
N PHE A 108 -21.12 -9.76 3.58
CA PHE A 108 -19.67 -9.89 3.47
C PHE A 108 -19.11 -11.08 4.27
N ARG A 109 -19.93 -11.70 5.12
CA ARG A 109 -19.51 -12.84 5.93
C ARG A 109 -19.37 -14.10 5.07
N GLY A 110 -18.35 -14.92 5.35
CA GLY A 110 -17.97 -16.05 4.51
C GLY A 110 -17.18 -15.69 3.25
N TRP A 111 -16.84 -14.41 3.05
CA TRP A 111 -15.98 -13.95 1.97
C TRP A 111 -14.62 -13.49 2.48
N ASP A 112 -13.64 -13.46 1.57
CA ASP A 112 -12.46 -12.62 1.73
C ASP A 112 -12.89 -11.15 1.57
N VAL A 113 -12.44 -10.30 2.50
CA VAL A 113 -12.83 -8.88 2.57
C VAL A 113 -11.62 -7.97 2.72
N HIS A 114 -11.57 -6.91 1.92
CA HIS A 114 -10.63 -5.80 2.05
C HIS A 114 -11.39 -4.56 2.55
N ILE A 115 -10.99 -3.96 3.65
CA ILE A 115 -11.63 -2.75 4.18
C ILE A 115 -11.09 -1.53 3.43
N LEU A 116 -11.96 -0.88 2.66
CA LEU A 116 -11.63 0.26 1.82
C LEU A 116 -11.87 1.57 2.56
N GLY A 117 -10.79 2.12 3.10
CA GLY A 117 -10.80 3.37 3.86
C GLY A 117 -11.35 3.25 5.28
N GLY A 118 -11.70 4.40 5.84
CA GLY A 118 -12.07 4.55 7.25
C GLY A 118 -10.84 4.72 8.13
N ASN A 119 -10.97 5.49 9.22
CA ASN A 119 -9.87 5.62 10.17
C ASN A 119 -9.69 4.29 10.94
N PRO A 120 -8.54 4.04 11.61
CA PRO A 120 -8.27 2.75 12.23
C PRO A 120 -9.30 2.29 13.26
N ARG A 121 -10.00 3.23 13.93
CA ARG A 121 -11.11 2.87 14.84
C ARG A 121 -12.30 2.33 14.05
N ASP A 122 -12.72 3.06 13.02
CA ASP A 122 -13.83 2.65 12.17
C ASP A 122 -13.51 1.31 11.47
N ALA A 123 -12.26 1.14 11.01
CA ALA A 123 -11.79 -0.11 10.43
C ALA A 123 -11.82 -1.26 11.45
N TYR A 124 -11.39 -1.02 12.69
CA TYR A 124 -11.46 -2.03 13.75
C TYR A 124 -12.91 -2.41 14.09
N ASP A 125 -13.81 -1.44 14.16
CA ASP A 125 -15.24 -1.70 14.38
C ASP A 125 -15.82 -2.55 13.24
N ALA A 126 -15.49 -2.25 11.98
CA ALA A 126 -15.85 -3.08 10.84
C ALA A 126 -15.26 -4.51 10.93
N ILE A 127 -13.99 -4.66 11.34
CA ILE A 127 -13.38 -5.98 11.59
C ILE A 127 -14.19 -6.74 12.63
N GLN A 128 -14.58 -6.10 13.74
CA GLN A 128 -15.38 -6.74 14.78
C GLN A 128 -16.74 -7.19 14.23
N ASP A 129 -17.45 -6.35 13.49
CA ASP A 129 -18.75 -6.70 12.89
C ASP A 129 -18.66 -7.85 11.90
N LEU A 130 -17.58 -7.91 11.12
CA LEU A 130 -17.34 -8.94 10.12
C LEU A 130 -16.88 -10.28 10.73
N THR A 131 -16.16 -10.26 11.86
CA THR A 131 -15.47 -11.45 12.39
C THR A 131 -16.05 -11.99 13.69
N GLN A 132 -16.79 -11.20 14.48
CA GLN A 132 -17.32 -11.66 15.74
C GLN A 132 -18.36 -12.78 15.56
N PRO A 133 -18.50 -13.71 16.51
CA PRO A 133 -19.54 -14.73 16.47
C PRO A 133 -20.95 -14.11 16.40
N THR A 134 -21.84 -14.70 15.61
CA THR A 134 -23.24 -14.28 15.53
C THR A 134 -24.16 -15.27 16.22
N LEU A 135 -25.35 -14.82 16.63
CA LEU A 135 -26.36 -15.67 17.28
C LEU A 135 -26.86 -16.82 16.38
N ASP A 136 -26.74 -16.65 15.08
CA ASP A 136 -27.14 -17.63 14.07
C ASP A 136 -25.96 -18.39 13.46
N ASP A 137 -24.79 -18.32 14.13
CA ASP A 137 -23.61 -19.15 13.82
C ASP A 137 -23.11 -18.98 12.38
N ARG A 138 -23.25 -17.78 11.81
CA ARG A 138 -22.71 -17.48 10.48
C ARG A 138 -21.20 -17.43 10.56
N GLU A 139 -20.57 -18.04 9.56
CA GLU A 139 -19.12 -17.97 9.37
C GLU A 139 -18.65 -16.51 9.38
N PRO A 140 -17.54 -16.17 10.03
CA PRO A 140 -16.94 -14.84 9.92
C PRO A 140 -16.49 -14.54 8.48
N ALA A 141 -16.35 -13.25 8.16
CA ALA A 141 -15.55 -12.88 6.99
C ALA A 141 -14.07 -13.13 7.28
N ASN A 142 -13.29 -13.38 6.23
CA ASN A 142 -11.84 -13.38 6.30
C ASN A 142 -11.33 -11.98 5.91
N VAL A 143 -10.98 -11.14 6.88
CA VAL A 143 -10.45 -9.80 6.58
C VAL A 143 -8.99 -9.92 6.17
N VAL A 144 -8.71 -9.66 4.89
CA VAL A 144 -7.40 -9.90 4.26
C VAL A 144 -6.61 -8.62 3.98
N GLY A 145 -7.20 -7.45 4.21
CA GLY A 145 -6.54 -6.17 4.01
C GLY A 145 -7.33 -4.97 4.52
N TYR A 146 -6.61 -3.87 4.71
CA TYR A 146 -7.13 -2.56 5.09
C TYR A 146 -6.23 -1.50 4.47
N ASP A 147 -6.82 -0.53 3.78
CA ASP A 147 -6.12 0.63 3.25
C ASP A 147 -6.74 1.94 3.77
N TRP A 148 -5.89 2.94 3.99
CA TRP A 148 -6.32 4.28 4.35
C TRP A 148 -5.26 5.33 4.02
N ASN A 149 -5.62 6.28 3.17
CA ASN A 149 -4.74 7.37 2.75
C ASN A 149 -4.70 8.59 3.69
N GLY A 150 -5.41 8.53 4.83
CA GLY A 150 -5.53 9.64 5.78
C GLY A 150 -4.21 10.24 6.25
N PRO A 151 -3.22 9.43 6.69
CA PRO A 151 -1.91 9.92 7.13
C PRO A 151 -1.21 10.80 6.10
N LEU A 152 -1.18 10.37 4.84
CA LEU A 152 -0.55 11.13 3.76
C LEU A 152 -1.33 12.40 3.44
N ARG A 153 -2.66 12.31 3.40
CA ARG A 153 -3.52 13.47 3.10
C ARG A 153 -3.41 14.55 4.18
N MET A 154 -3.21 14.18 5.43
CA MET A 154 -3.18 15.12 6.57
C MET A 154 -1.76 15.55 6.97
N ALA A 155 -0.72 14.96 6.38
CA ALA A 155 0.68 15.13 6.77
C ALA A 155 1.15 16.59 6.91
N TYR A 156 0.59 17.53 6.15
CA TYR A 156 0.95 18.94 6.24
C TYR A 156 0.37 19.68 7.45
N TRP A 157 -0.60 19.08 8.16
CA TRP A 157 -1.38 19.75 9.20
C TRP A 157 -1.43 18.98 10.50
N GLU A 158 -1.76 17.69 10.43
CA GLU A 158 -2.08 16.90 11.62
C GLU A 158 -1.58 15.47 11.47
N TYR A 159 -1.19 14.85 12.59
CA TYR A 159 -0.96 13.42 12.67
C TYR A 159 -2.13 12.73 13.37
N TRP A 160 -2.38 11.49 12.99
CA TRP A 160 -3.43 10.68 13.62
C TRP A 160 -2.93 10.08 14.93
N THR A 161 -3.81 10.05 15.93
CA THR A 161 -3.67 9.23 17.14
C THR A 161 -4.99 8.52 17.39
N PRO A 162 -5.03 7.49 18.26
CA PRO A 162 -6.30 6.94 18.69
C PRO A 162 -7.25 8.04 19.15
N ASP A 163 -6.81 9.02 19.95
CA ASP A 163 -7.64 10.13 20.44
C ASP A 163 -8.00 11.22 19.41
N GLY A 164 -7.81 10.93 18.11
CA GLY A 164 -8.11 11.80 16.99
C GLY A 164 -6.88 12.54 16.46
N TRP A 165 -7.12 13.44 15.52
CA TRP A 165 -6.08 14.27 14.90
C TRP A 165 -5.43 15.21 15.91
N LYS A 166 -4.11 15.36 15.81
CA LYS A 166 -3.27 16.24 16.62
C LYS A 166 -2.45 17.14 15.71
N ASP A 167 -2.33 18.41 16.06
CA ASP A 167 -1.49 19.39 15.36
C ASP A 167 -0.04 18.90 15.27
N ASN A 168 0.56 19.03 14.08
CA ASN A 168 1.90 18.54 13.80
C ASN A 168 3.04 19.49 14.25
N ALA A 169 2.72 20.66 14.78
CA ALA A 169 3.66 21.66 15.28
C ALA A 169 4.75 22.03 14.26
N GLU A 170 6.02 21.71 14.56
CA GLU A 170 7.18 22.00 13.70
C GLU A 170 7.64 20.77 12.89
N MET A 171 6.91 19.65 12.93
CA MET A 171 7.26 18.45 12.16
C MET A 171 7.11 18.69 10.66
N THR A 172 8.03 18.11 9.90
CA THR A 172 7.89 18.03 8.44
C THR A 172 6.70 17.12 8.06
N PRO A 173 6.18 17.21 6.83
CA PRO A 173 5.13 16.31 6.37
C PRO A 173 5.52 14.82 6.47
N ARG A 174 6.78 14.51 6.15
CA ARG A 174 7.34 13.15 6.27
C ARG A 174 7.32 12.65 7.71
N GLU A 175 7.82 13.45 8.66
CA GLU A 175 7.77 13.11 10.08
C GLU A 175 6.34 12.97 10.59
N THR A 176 5.43 13.82 10.14
CA THR A 176 4.00 13.79 10.50
C THR A 176 3.31 12.51 10.00
N ALA A 177 3.56 12.13 8.75
CA ALA A 177 3.05 10.89 8.19
C ALA A 177 3.64 9.66 8.92
N ARG A 178 4.96 9.64 9.13
CA ARG A 178 5.64 8.58 9.88
C ARG A 178 5.05 8.42 11.28
N ARG A 179 4.85 9.54 11.99
CA ARG A 179 4.23 9.52 13.32
C ARG A 179 2.82 8.94 13.29
N SER A 180 2.01 9.31 12.30
CA SER A 180 0.67 8.75 12.13
C SER A 180 0.72 7.24 11.92
N TYR A 181 1.62 6.75 11.04
CA TYR A 181 1.76 5.31 10.79
C TYR A 181 2.24 4.52 12.01
N GLU A 182 3.14 5.09 12.83
CA GLU A 182 3.54 4.50 14.12
C GLU A 182 2.33 4.36 15.07
N GLU A 183 1.53 5.41 15.23
CA GLU A 183 0.34 5.39 16.09
C GLU A 183 -0.72 4.39 15.59
N ILE A 184 -0.91 4.30 14.27
CA ILE A 184 -1.81 3.32 13.64
C ILE A 184 -1.32 1.89 13.92
N LYS A 185 -0.02 1.65 13.71
CA LYS A 185 0.60 0.35 13.94
C LYS A 185 0.46 -0.08 15.40
N ASP A 186 0.77 0.81 16.34
CA ASP A 186 0.63 0.52 17.78
C ASP A 186 -0.82 0.23 18.17
N PHE A 187 -1.77 1.02 17.64
CA PHE A 187 -3.20 0.79 17.86
C PHE A 187 -3.65 -0.58 17.34
N LEU A 188 -3.32 -0.92 16.09
CA LEU A 188 -3.73 -2.19 15.48
C LEU A 188 -3.03 -3.40 16.14
N LYS A 189 -1.78 -3.23 16.61
CA LYS A 189 -1.07 -4.23 17.44
C LYS A 189 -1.77 -4.45 18.77
N GLU A 190 -2.17 -3.37 19.46
CA GLU A 190 -2.95 -3.46 20.71
C GLU A 190 -4.27 -4.21 20.50
N LYS A 191 -4.92 -4.00 19.35
CA LYS A 191 -6.15 -4.69 18.96
C LYS A 191 -5.95 -6.12 18.47
N GLY A 192 -4.71 -6.57 18.29
CA GLY A 192 -4.39 -7.91 17.83
C GLY A 192 -4.77 -8.20 16.38
N VAL A 193 -4.85 -7.15 15.54
CA VAL A 193 -5.21 -7.25 14.12
C VAL A 193 -4.08 -6.85 13.17
N TRP A 194 -2.94 -6.40 13.71
CA TRP A 194 -1.74 -6.16 12.91
C TRP A 194 -1.15 -7.50 12.42
N PRO A 195 -0.67 -7.58 11.17
CA PRO A 195 -0.10 -8.82 10.63
C PRO A 195 1.15 -9.28 11.40
N GLU A 196 1.37 -10.59 11.43
CA GLU A 196 2.54 -11.19 12.08
C GLU A 196 3.84 -10.95 11.30
N ILE A 197 3.74 -10.78 9.97
CA ILE A 197 4.86 -10.58 9.05
C ILE A 197 4.72 -9.19 8.44
N GLU A 198 5.76 -8.37 8.57
CA GLU A 198 5.85 -7.05 7.97
C GLU A 198 6.57 -7.11 6.60
N PRO A 199 6.23 -6.25 5.62
CA PRO A 199 6.85 -6.29 4.29
C PRO A 199 8.38 -6.27 4.28
N VAL A 200 9.01 -5.53 5.21
CA VAL A 200 10.47 -5.48 5.36
C VAL A 200 11.10 -6.86 5.64
N GLU A 201 10.36 -7.78 6.25
CA GLU A 201 10.82 -9.15 6.51
C GLU A 201 10.79 -10.02 5.24
N LEU A 202 9.98 -9.64 4.24
CA LEU A 202 9.85 -10.35 2.97
C LEU A 202 10.73 -9.75 1.88
N TYR A 203 10.81 -8.43 1.81
CA TYR A 203 11.46 -7.69 0.73
C TYR A 203 12.80 -7.08 1.12
N GLY A 204 13.13 -7.07 2.42
CA GLY A 204 14.31 -6.39 2.94
C GLY A 204 14.08 -4.90 3.20
N GLU A 205 15.13 -4.22 3.64
CA GLU A 205 15.12 -2.77 3.83
C GLU A 205 14.97 -2.06 2.48
N PRO A 206 14.12 -1.01 2.40
CA PRO A 206 13.85 -0.31 1.13
C PRO A 206 15.00 0.60 0.68
N VAL A 207 15.98 0.84 1.56
CA VAL A 207 17.11 1.74 1.32
C VAL A 207 18.39 0.93 1.37
N GLU A 208 19.23 1.06 0.33
CA GLU A 208 20.53 0.41 0.37
C GLU A 208 21.53 1.22 1.20
N GLU A 209 22.15 0.58 2.18
CA GLU A 209 23.22 1.19 2.97
C GLU A 209 24.60 0.97 2.30
N PRO A 210 25.40 2.04 2.13
CA PRO A 210 26.79 1.89 1.71
C PRO A 210 27.63 1.27 2.84
N ASP A 211 28.76 0.64 2.49
CA ASP A 211 29.67 0.07 3.49
C ASP A 211 30.30 1.14 4.39
N GLU A 212 30.44 2.36 3.85
CA GLU A 212 30.81 3.56 4.57
C GLU A 212 29.80 4.68 4.32
N PHE A 213 29.29 5.31 5.39
CA PHE A 213 28.34 6.43 5.32
C PHE A 213 29.00 7.75 4.91
N ILE A 214 29.66 7.75 3.75
CA ILE A 214 30.36 8.89 3.19
C ILE A 214 30.04 9.06 1.71
N TRP A 215 30.10 10.32 1.26
CA TRP A 215 30.04 10.69 -0.15
C TRP A 215 31.41 10.54 -0.80
N MET A 216 31.52 9.58 -1.70
CA MET A 216 32.80 9.29 -2.38
C MET A 216 33.23 10.43 -3.31
N ASP A 217 32.28 11.06 -3.98
CA ASP A 217 32.48 12.23 -4.87
C ASP A 217 32.82 13.52 -4.13
N ARG A 218 32.63 13.56 -2.81
CA ARG A 218 32.97 14.71 -1.96
C ARG A 218 34.20 14.51 -1.10
N GLY A 219 35.01 13.50 -1.43
CA GLY A 219 36.23 13.23 -0.68
C GLY A 219 35.98 12.70 0.72
N GLY A 220 34.86 12.00 0.93
CA GLY A 220 34.51 11.34 2.18
C GLY A 220 33.72 12.20 3.17
N ASP A 221 33.05 13.25 2.72
CA ASP A 221 32.07 13.98 3.55
C ASP A 221 31.00 12.99 4.05
N PRO A 222 30.58 13.05 5.33
CA PRO A 222 29.62 12.11 5.88
C PRO A 222 28.21 12.30 5.32
N ILE A 223 27.47 11.19 5.21
CA ILE A 223 26.00 11.18 5.07
C ILE A 223 25.42 11.38 6.47
N SER A 224 24.66 12.44 6.66
CA SER A 224 24.25 12.92 8.00
C SER A 224 22.77 12.70 8.32
N THR A 225 21.94 12.50 7.30
CA THR A 225 20.50 12.25 7.45
C THR A 225 20.03 11.04 6.65
N GLN A 226 18.89 10.49 7.04
CA GLN A 226 18.21 9.43 6.28
C GLN A 226 17.79 9.91 4.88
N GLU A 227 17.36 11.17 4.77
CA GLU A 227 16.96 11.78 3.50
C GLU A 227 18.14 11.84 2.52
N GLU A 228 19.33 12.23 3.00
CA GLU A 228 20.56 12.20 2.21
C GLU A 228 20.89 10.77 1.73
N LEU A 229 20.63 9.74 2.55
CA LEU A 229 20.85 8.35 2.18
C LEU A 229 19.84 7.86 1.12
N GLU A 230 18.56 8.23 1.24
CA GLU A 230 17.50 7.87 0.30
C GLU A 230 17.66 8.56 -1.07
N GLU A 231 18.28 9.73 -1.09
CA GLU A 231 18.62 10.48 -2.31
C GLU A 231 19.96 10.03 -2.94
N ALA A 232 20.75 9.25 -2.20
CA ALA A 232 22.08 8.82 -2.65
C ALA A 232 22.01 8.03 -3.96
N TYR A 233 23.11 8.06 -4.71
CA TYR A 233 23.34 7.12 -5.79
C TYR A 233 24.28 6.04 -5.28
N ILE A 234 23.78 4.81 -5.13
CA ILE A 234 24.60 3.67 -4.67
C ILE A 234 25.21 2.95 -5.88
N GLY A 235 26.47 2.53 -5.76
CA GLY A 235 27.14 1.65 -6.70
C GLY A 235 27.90 0.56 -5.95
N GLU A 236 27.81 -0.68 -6.43
CA GLU A 236 28.58 -1.81 -5.91
C GLU A 236 29.77 -2.09 -6.82
N TYR A 237 30.96 -2.25 -6.24
CA TYR A 237 32.21 -2.45 -6.98
C TYR A 237 33.04 -3.57 -6.34
N GLU A 238 33.63 -4.44 -7.16
CA GLU A 238 34.30 -5.69 -6.73
C GLU A 238 35.35 -5.51 -5.61
N GLU A 239 36.12 -4.43 -5.64
CA GLU A 239 37.18 -4.16 -4.65
C GLU A 239 36.78 -3.15 -3.56
N ARG A 240 35.62 -2.49 -3.68
CA ARG A 240 35.20 -1.38 -2.78
C ARG A 240 33.87 -1.61 -2.09
N GLY A 241 33.14 -2.65 -2.47
CA GLY A 241 31.80 -2.91 -1.97
C GLY A 241 30.84 -1.80 -2.37
N LYS A 242 29.90 -1.46 -1.49
CA LYS A 242 28.83 -0.48 -1.73
C LYS A 242 29.30 0.93 -1.38
N VAL A 243 29.19 1.82 -2.36
CA VAL A 243 29.67 3.21 -2.28
C VAL A 243 28.55 4.17 -2.65
N ALA A 244 28.43 5.27 -1.91
CA ALA A 244 27.44 6.33 -2.14
C ALA A 244 28.02 7.56 -2.83
N PHE A 245 27.22 8.18 -3.71
CA PHE A 245 27.53 9.41 -4.44
C PHE A 245 26.38 10.40 -4.36
N GLN A 246 26.67 11.70 -4.24
CA GLN A 246 25.64 12.73 -4.08
C GLN A 246 24.87 12.98 -5.39
N SER A 247 25.47 12.65 -6.55
CA SER A 247 24.78 12.78 -7.84
C SER A 247 25.16 11.70 -8.84
N GLU A 248 24.25 11.40 -9.77
CA GLU A 248 24.50 10.45 -10.87
C GLU A 248 25.68 10.89 -11.75
N VAL A 249 25.80 12.20 -11.99
CA VAL A 249 26.84 12.77 -12.85
C VAL A 249 28.21 12.57 -12.22
N GLU A 250 28.34 12.83 -10.92
CA GLU A 250 29.61 12.64 -10.20
C GLU A 250 29.95 11.16 -10.02
N LYS A 251 28.95 10.29 -9.83
CA LYS A 251 29.13 8.83 -9.88
C LYS A 251 29.75 8.42 -11.21
N LYS A 252 29.10 8.75 -12.34
CA LYS A 252 29.58 8.43 -13.69
C LYS A 252 30.96 9.03 -13.99
N PHE A 253 31.22 10.24 -13.52
CA PHE A 253 32.53 10.89 -13.68
C PHE A 253 33.62 10.15 -12.90
N THR A 254 33.35 9.80 -11.65
CA THR A 254 34.27 9.04 -10.79
C THR A 254 34.55 7.65 -11.36
N GLU A 255 33.51 6.93 -11.79
CA GLU A 255 33.63 5.64 -12.46
C GLU A 255 34.53 5.73 -13.70
N TYR A 256 34.29 6.71 -14.57
CA TYR A 256 35.09 6.91 -15.78
C TYR A 256 36.55 7.25 -15.45
N ARG A 257 36.78 8.17 -14.51
CA ARG A 257 38.10 8.67 -14.15
C ARG A 257 38.95 7.62 -13.45
N GLU A 258 38.37 6.91 -12.50
CA GLU A 258 39.07 5.93 -11.66
C GLU A 258 38.99 4.51 -12.26
N GLY A 259 38.30 4.35 -13.40
CA GLY A 259 38.17 3.08 -14.12
C GLY A 259 37.32 2.05 -13.40
N TRP A 260 36.42 2.48 -12.51
CA TRP A 260 35.55 1.58 -11.77
C TRP A 260 34.46 1.03 -12.68
N ARG A 261 34.09 -0.22 -12.44
CA ARG A 261 33.01 -0.89 -13.15
C ARG A 261 32.04 -1.46 -12.11
N PRO A 262 30.76 -1.07 -12.15
CA PRO A 262 29.74 -1.68 -11.32
C PRO A 262 29.72 -3.19 -11.54
N VAL A 263 29.49 -3.95 -10.46
CA VAL A 263 29.29 -5.40 -10.51
C VAL A 263 27.84 -5.74 -10.84
#